data_AF-A0A2S7NTE7-F1
#
_entry.id   AF-A0A2S7NTE7-F1
#
_cell.length_a   1.000
_cell.length_b   1.000
_cell.length_c   1.000
_cell.angle_alpha   90.00
_cell.angle_beta   90.00
_cell.angle_gamma   90.00
#
_symmetry.space_group_name_H-M   'P 1'
#
loop_
_entity.id
_entity.type
_entity.pdbx_description
1 polymer ?
#
loop_
_entity_poly.entity_id
_entity_poly.type
_entity_poly.pdbx_seq_one_letter_code
_entity_poly.pdbx_strand_id
1 'polypeptide(L)'
;MKDAGKVKYLGLSECGVDTLQRAVKIHPIHAYQIEYSPFSMDVEKPEIGLLDCCRELGIALVAYSPLGRGILTGQYKTVDDFDEGDFRRTIPRFSTQKNFDKNLELVYTLQKIGERKGATSGQVTLAWMMKQDPLVFPIPGTKKIKYLEENIKALYVELTDEEDKEIRHAIENAEVVGTRVAEHLMDVLLVDTPPLAIEA
;
A
#
# COMPACT_ATOMS: atom_id res chain seq x y z
N MET A 1 27.90 8.36 3.85
CA MET A 1 27.64 6.90 3.61
C MET A 1 27.79 6.54 2.14
N LYS A 2 27.12 7.26 1.22
CA LYS A 2 27.19 7.03 -0.22
C LYS A 2 28.61 7.24 -0.79
N ASP A 3 29.24 8.39 -0.51
CA ASP A 3 30.61 8.69 -0.99
C ASP A 3 31.67 7.71 -0.46
N ALA A 4 31.43 7.17 0.73
CA ALA A 4 32.27 6.13 1.33
C ALA A 4 31.98 4.72 0.77
N GLY A 5 31.12 4.59 -0.25
CA GLY A 5 30.76 3.32 -0.89
C GLY A 5 29.91 2.37 -0.02
N LYS A 6 29.39 2.82 1.13
CA LYS A 6 28.66 1.95 2.08
C LYS A 6 27.22 1.66 1.67
N VAL A 7 26.63 2.52 0.85
CA VAL A 7 25.25 2.36 0.35
C VAL A 7 25.20 2.74 -1.13
N LYS A 8 24.38 2.01 -1.90
CA LYS A 8 24.19 2.28 -3.34
C LYS A 8 23.11 3.33 -3.59
N TYR A 9 22.03 3.32 -2.83
CA TYR A 9 20.86 4.18 -3.04
C TYR A 9 20.32 4.70 -1.71
N LEU A 10 19.62 5.83 -1.77
CA LEU A 10 18.90 6.41 -0.64
C LEU A 10 17.40 6.37 -0.94
N GLY A 11 16.61 6.14 0.10
CA GLY A 11 15.16 6.19 0.05
C GLY A 11 14.61 6.88 1.29
N LEU A 12 13.37 7.37 1.18
CA LEU A 12 12.62 7.95 2.29
C LEU A 12 11.33 7.17 2.51
N SER A 13 10.72 7.33 3.67
CA SER A 13 9.46 6.68 4.01
C SER A 13 8.57 7.67 4.74
N GLU A 14 7.27 7.69 4.40
CA GLU A 14 6.22 8.36 5.19
C GLU A 14 6.42 9.87 5.47
N CYS A 15 7.31 10.55 4.72
CA CYS A 15 7.46 12.01 4.79
C CYS A 15 6.53 12.70 3.79
N GLY A 16 6.15 13.95 4.08
CA GLY A 16 5.35 14.77 3.18
C GLY A 16 6.10 15.16 1.88
N VAL A 17 5.35 15.75 0.94
CA VAL A 17 5.84 16.14 -0.38
C VAL A 17 6.98 17.16 -0.28
N ASP A 18 6.87 18.15 0.60
CA ASP A 18 7.89 19.20 0.73
C ASP A 18 9.24 18.63 1.21
N THR A 19 9.21 17.69 2.15
CA THR A 19 10.39 16.99 2.65
C THR A 19 11.04 16.17 1.56
N LEU A 20 10.25 15.42 0.77
CA LEU A 20 10.75 14.65 -0.35
C LEU A 20 11.42 15.56 -1.39
N GLN A 21 10.77 16.67 -1.75
CA GLN A 21 11.29 17.67 -2.71
C GLN A 21 12.56 18.37 -2.20
N ARG A 22 12.69 18.62 -0.90
CA ARG A 22 13.93 19.17 -0.33
C ARG A 22 15.05 18.14 -0.32
N ALA A 23 14.74 16.87 0.00
CA ALA A 23 15.75 15.82 0.04
C ALA A 23 16.41 15.59 -1.33
N VAL A 24 15.62 15.57 -2.41
CA VAL A 24 16.16 15.41 -3.77
C VAL A 24 17.07 16.54 -4.22
N LYS A 25 16.90 17.76 -3.68
CA LYS A 25 17.80 18.89 -3.95
C LYS A 25 19.18 18.72 -3.32
N ILE A 26 19.28 17.93 -2.25
CA ILE A 26 20.55 17.62 -1.58
C ILE A 26 21.22 16.42 -2.24
N HIS A 27 20.47 15.33 -2.44
CA HIS A 27 21.01 14.10 -3.01
C HIS A 27 19.90 13.29 -3.70
N PRO A 28 20.18 12.58 -4.82
CA PRO A 28 19.20 11.72 -5.47
C PRO A 28 18.56 10.69 -4.52
N ILE A 29 17.23 10.75 -4.41
CA ILE A 29 16.37 9.78 -3.71
C ILE A 29 15.81 8.84 -4.77
N HIS A 30 15.88 7.53 -4.53
CA HIS A 30 15.54 6.51 -5.54
C HIS A 30 14.26 5.75 -5.20
N ALA A 31 13.87 5.76 -3.92
CA ALA A 31 12.68 5.07 -3.43
C ALA A 31 11.95 5.92 -2.39
N TYR A 32 10.63 5.94 -2.48
CA TYR A 32 9.73 6.47 -1.47
C TYR A 32 8.81 5.36 -0.98
N GLN A 33 8.85 5.04 0.31
CA GLN A 33 8.06 3.96 0.90
C GLN A 33 6.83 4.50 1.65
N ILE A 34 5.68 3.94 1.35
CA ILE A 34 4.38 4.33 1.91
C ILE A 34 3.42 3.14 1.88
N GLU A 35 2.43 3.09 2.78
CA GLU A 35 1.36 2.10 2.64
C GLU A 35 0.41 2.48 1.51
N TYR A 36 0.26 1.54 0.58
CA TYR A 36 -0.61 1.63 -0.58
C TYR A 36 -1.20 0.24 -0.83
N SER A 37 -2.51 0.19 -1.03
CA SER A 37 -3.28 -1.02 -1.35
C SER A 37 -4.72 -0.59 -1.70
N PRO A 38 -5.59 -1.51 -2.16
CA PRO A 38 -7.03 -1.24 -2.25
C PRO A 38 -7.67 -0.74 -0.94
N PHE A 39 -7.03 -0.95 0.23
CA PHE A 39 -7.47 -0.36 1.50
C PHE A 39 -6.90 1.02 1.82
N SER A 40 -5.84 1.46 1.14
CA SER A 40 -5.11 2.69 1.44
C SER A 40 -4.77 3.40 0.14
N MET A 41 -5.67 4.26 -0.31
CA MET A 41 -5.59 4.98 -1.60
C MET A 41 -5.03 6.39 -1.47
N ASP A 42 -4.60 6.80 -0.27
CA ASP A 42 -4.18 8.19 0.01
C ASP A 42 -3.06 8.67 -0.90
N VAL A 43 -2.17 7.79 -1.34
CA VAL A 43 -1.05 8.14 -2.23
C VAL A 43 -1.51 8.60 -3.62
N GLU A 44 -2.68 8.15 -4.09
CA GLU A 44 -3.30 8.57 -5.35
C GLU A 44 -4.08 9.88 -5.24
N LYS A 45 -4.33 10.38 -4.03
CA LYS A 45 -5.15 11.58 -3.81
C LYS A 45 -4.40 12.85 -4.24
N PRO A 46 -4.99 13.72 -5.08
CA PRO A 46 -4.37 14.96 -5.51
C PRO A 46 -3.97 15.89 -4.37
N GLU A 47 -4.75 15.91 -3.28
CA GLU A 47 -4.45 16.72 -2.08
C GLU A 47 -3.22 16.24 -1.30
N ILE A 48 -2.85 14.96 -1.43
CA ILE A 48 -1.62 14.41 -0.86
C ILE A 48 -0.44 14.58 -1.82
N GLY A 49 -0.66 14.41 -3.13
CA GLY A 49 0.31 14.74 -4.18
C GLY A 49 1.56 13.85 -4.24
N LEU A 50 1.62 12.75 -3.48
CA LEU A 50 2.83 11.93 -3.36
C LEU A 50 3.12 11.08 -4.60
N LEU A 51 2.11 10.46 -5.20
CA LEU A 51 2.30 9.67 -6.43
C LEU A 51 2.79 10.56 -7.58
N ASP A 52 2.18 11.74 -7.76
CA ASP A 52 2.58 12.70 -8.79
C ASP A 52 3.99 13.25 -8.53
N CYS A 53 4.32 13.58 -7.29
CA CYS A 53 5.69 13.96 -6.91
C CYS A 53 6.70 12.84 -7.24
N CYS A 54 6.37 11.58 -6.97
CA CYS A 54 7.24 10.45 -7.33
C CYS A 54 7.41 10.31 -8.85
N ARG A 55 6.33 10.52 -9.63
CA ARG A 55 6.38 10.53 -11.11
C ARG A 55 7.29 11.63 -11.64
N GLU A 56 7.08 12.86 -11.18
CA GLU A 56 7.85 14.04 -11.61
C GLU A 56 9.34 13.89 -11.30
N LEU A 57 9.67 13.31 -10.15
CA LEU A 57 11.04 13.13 -9.68
C LEU A 57 11.70 11.82 -10.17
N GLY A 58 10.94 10.92 -10.81
CA GLY A 58 11.42 9.61 -11.25
C GLY A 58 11.79 8.68 -10.08
N ILE A 59 11.03 8.72 -8.99
CA ILE A 59 11.26 7.95 -7.76
C ILE A 59 10.36 6.72 -7.73
N ALA A 60 10.93 5.55 -7.41
CA ALA A 60 10.14 4.34 -7.23
C ALA A 60 9.27 4.43 -5.96
N LEU A 61 7.99 4.13 -6.08
CA LEU A 61 7.04 4.04 -4.96
C LEU A 61 7.02 2.61 -4.44
N VAL A 62 7.55 2.40 -3.24
CA VAL A 62 7.65 1.10 -2.59
C VAL A 62 6.46 0.92 -1.65
N ALA A 63 5.48 0.12 -2.06
CA ALA A 63 4.21 -0.01 -1.36
C ALA A 63 4.26 -1.09 -0.26
N TYR A 64 4.23 -0.67 1.01
CA TYR A 64 4.15 -1.59 2.15
C TYR A 64 2.70 -1.92 2.51
N SER A 65 2.52 -3.03 3.26
CA SER A 65 1.20 -3.62 3.57
C SER A 65 0.30 -3.85 2.34
N PRO A 66 0.82 -4.28 1.16
CA PRO A 66 0.04 -4.32 -0.08
C PRO A 66 -1.16 -5.28 -0.01
N LEU A 67 -1.11 -6.28 0.89
CA LEU A 67 -2.18 -7.25 1.11
C LEU A 67 -3.09 -6.90 2.30
N GLY A 68 -3.10 -5.63 2.74
CA GLY A 68 -3.96 -5.16 3.82
C GLY A 68 -3.75 -5.95 5.11
N ARG A 69 -2.49 -6.23 5.47
CA ARG A 69 -2.11 -7.08 6.63
C ARG A 69 -2.73 -8.48 6.60
N GLY A 70 -2.91 -9.03 5.40
CA GLY A 70 -3.43 -10.37 5.14
C GLY A 70 -4.93 -10.40 4.83
N ILE A 71 -5.68 -9.32 5.06
CA ILE A 71 -7.13 -9.30 4.86
C ILE A 71 -7.49 -9.39 3.38
N LEU A 72 -6.74 -8.73 2.49
CA LEU A 72 -6.97 -8.78 1.03
C LEU A 72 -6.68 -10.16 0.41
N THR A 73 -6.08 -11.08 1.17
CA THR A 73 -5.93 -12.50 0.75
C THR A 73 -7.22 -13.31 0.89
N GLY A 74 -8.23 -12.75 1.59
CA GLY A 74 -9.49 -13.42 1.86
C GLY A 74 -9.39 -14.59 2.84
N GLN A 75 -8.26 -14.77 3.52
CA GLN A 75 -8.07 -15.81 4.54
C GLN A 75 -8.87 -15.53 5.82
N TYR A 76 -9.08 -14.26 6.16
CA TYR A 76 -9.83 -13.83 7.34
C TYR A 76 -11.26 -13.44 6.94
N LYS A 77 -12.23 -13.94 7.69
CA LYS A 77 -13.68 -13.79 7.48
C LYS A 77 -14.34 -13.01 8.61
N THR A 78 -13.81 -13.06 9.81
CA THR A 78 -14.31 -12.28 10.96
C THR A 78 -13.17 -11.77 11.83
N VAL A 79 -13.49 -10.88 12.76
CA VAL A 79 -12.53 -10.40 13.78
C VAL A 79 -12.05 -11.55 14.67
N ASP A 80 -12.85 -12.61 14.81
CA ASP A 80 -12.53 -13.77 15.64
C ASP A 80 -11.52 -14.74 15.01
N ASP A 81 -11.21 -14.58 13.72
CA ASP A 81 -10.13 -15.33 13.07
C ASP A 81 -8.72 -14.85 13.49
N PHE A 82 -8.64 -13.74 14.25
CA PHE A 82 -7.40 -13.27 14.84
C PHE A 82 -7.15 -13.90 16.21
N ASP A 83 -5.89 -14.15 16.54
CA ASP A 83 -5.49 -14.50 17.90
C ASP A 83 -5.82 -13.35 18.87
N GLU A 84 -6.02 -13.64 20.17
CA GLU A 84 -6.39 -12.65 21.20
C GLU A 84 -5.39 -11.48 21.28
N GLY A 85 -4.10 -11.74 21.12
CA GLY A 85 -3.03 -10.74 21.14
C GLY A 85 -2.67 -10.13 19.79
N ASP A 86 -3.46 -10.40 18.74
CA ASP A 86 -3.15 -9.90 17.39
C ASP A 86 -3.34 -8.39 17.30
N PHE A 87 -2.29 -7.67 16.88
CA PHE A 87 -2.32 -6.21 16.76
C PHE A 87 -3.37 -5.70 15.76
N ARG A 88 -3.85 -6.52 14.80
CA ARG A 88 -4.92 -6.10 13.88
C ARG A 88 -6.22 -5.79 14.61
N ARG A 89 -6.44 -6.38 15.79
CA ARG A 89 -7.56 -6.04 16.69
C ARG A 89 -7.52 -4.59 17.19
N THR A 90 -6.39 -3.89 17.10
CA THR A 90 -6.26 -2.47 17.47
C THR A 90 -6.39 -1.52 16.29
N ILE A 91 -6.42 -2.04 15.06
CA ILE A 91 -6.55 -1.23 13.84
C ILE A 91 -8.03 -0.98 13.58
N PRO A 92 -8.50 0.27 13.52
CA PRO A 92 -9.93 0.56 13.36
C PRO A 92 -10.61 -0.11 12.16
N ARG A 93 -9.88 -0.36 11.07
CA ARG A 93 -10.39 -1.13 9.91
C ARG A 93 -10.83 -2.54 10.24
N PHE A 94 -10.24 -3.15 11.26
CA PHE A 94 -10.37 -4.57 11.56
C PHE A 94 -10.78 -4.84 13.02
N SER A 95 -10.94 -3.81 13.85
CA SER A 95 -11.16 -3.94 15.29
C SER A 95 -12.62 -4.15 15.68
N THR A 96 -13.57 -3.76 14.83
CA THR A 96 -15.00 -3.99 15.04
C THR A 96 -15.56 -4.87 13.94
N GLN A 97 -16.50 -5.75 14.28
CA GLN A 97 -17.14 -6.63 13.30
C GLN A 97 -17.81 -5.83 12.18
N LYS A 98 -18.43 -4.69 12.52
CA LYS A 98 -19.05 -3.78 11.54
C LYS A 98 -18.05 -3.27 10.50
N ASN A 99 -16.89 -2.76 10.93
CA ASN A 99 -15.87 -2.26 9.99
C ASN A 99 -15.27 -3.41 9.20
N PHE A 100 -15.04 -4.55 9.85
CA PHE A 100 -14.51 -5.76 9.22
C PHE A 100 -15.40 -6.23 8.06
N ASP A 101 -16.70 -6.42 8.34
CA ASP A 101 -17.69 -6.87 7.36
C ASP A 101 -17.78 -5.92 6.17
N LYS A 102 -17.84 -4.61 6.44
CA LYS A 102 -17.89 -3.60 5.38
C LYS A 102 -16.64 -3.65 4.49
N ASN A 103 -15.46 -3.75 5.10
CA ASN A 103 -14.19 -3.81 4.37
C ASN A 103 -14.01 -5.13 3.59
N LEU A 104 -14.66 -6.22 4.01
CA LEU A 104 -14.64 -7.49 3.28
C LEU A 104 -15.40 -7.45 1.94
N GLU A 105 -16.32 -6.51 1.73
CA GLU A 105 -17.03 -6.36 0.44
C GLU A 105 -16.06 -6.22 -0.74
N LEU A 106 -14.99 -5.43 -0.55
CA LEU A 106 -13.90 -5.29 -1.50
C LEU A 106 -13.16 -6.62 -1.74
N VAL A 107 -12.89 -7.36 -0.66
CA VAL A 107 -12.20 -8.65 -0.71
C VAL A 107 -13.00 -9.67 -1.53
N TYR A 108 -14.32 -9.70 -1.38
CA TYR A 108 -15.18 -10.60 -2.17
C TYR A 108 -15.13 -10.29 -3.67
N THR A 109 -15.01 -9.01 -4.05
CA THR A 109 -14.84 -8.62 -5.46
C THR A 109 -13.50 -9.13 -5.99
N LEU A 110 -12.41 -8.92 -5.25
CA LEU A 110 -11.08 -9.43 -5.62
C LEU A 110 -11.05 -10.96 -5.73
N GLN A 111 -11.78 -11.66 -4.86
CA GLN A 111 -11.93 -13.12 -4.92
C GLN A 111 -12.65 -13.57 -6.20
N LYS A 112 -13.78 -12.93 -6.56
CA LYS A 112 -14.51 -13.26 -7.80
C LYS A 112 -13.66 -13.06 -9.04
N ILE A 113 -12.87 -11.98 -9.11
CA ILE A 113 -11.93 -11.76 -10.21
C ILE A 113 -10.86 -12.85 -10.22
N GLY A 114 -10.34 -13.20 -9.04
CA GLY A 114 -9.37 -14.29 -8.87
C GLY A 114 -9.90 -15.63 -9.38
N GLU A 115 -11.13 -16.00 -9.03
CA GLU A 115 -11.80 -17.21 -9.51
C GLU A 115 -11.89 -17.26 -11.04
N ARG A 116 -12.26 -16.15 -11.70
CA ARG A 116 -12.32 -16.07 -13.16
C ARG A 116 -10.95 -16.24 -13.83
N LYS A 117 -9.87 -15.87 -13.13
CA LYS A 117 -8.48 -15.97 -13.63
C LYS A 117 -7.70 -17.19 -13.15
N GLY A 118 -8.26 -18.00 -12.24
CA GLY A 118 -7.48 -19.03 -11.55
C GLY A 118 -6.36 -18.47 -10.67
N ALA A 119 -6.56 -17.29 -10.09
CA ALA A 119 -5.62 -16.61 -9.21
C ALA A 119 -6.21 -16.40 -7.80
N THR A 120 -5.36 -16.25 -6.79
CA THR A 120 -5.83 -15.87 -5.45
C THR A 120 -6.17 -14.38 -5.40
N SER A 121 -7.03 -13.95 -4.48
CA SER A 121 -7.33 -12.53 -4.32
C SER A 121 -6.09 -11.70 -3.98
N GLY A 122 -5.13 -12.30 -3.27
CA GLY A 122 -3.83 -11.69 -3.01
C GLY A 122 -3.03 -11.45 -4.29
N GLN A 123 -3.04 -12.41 -5.22
CA GLN A 123 -2.40 -12.25 -6.53
C GLN A 123 -3.09 -11.16 -7.36
N VAL A 124 -4.42 -11.14 -7.39
CA VAL A 124 -5.20 -10.08 -8.06
C VAL A 124 -4.87 -8.72 -7.47
N THR A 125 -4.80 -8.61 -6.14
CA THR A 125 -4.44 -7.36 -5.44
C THR A 125 -3.07 -6.85 -5.87
N LEU A 126 -2.05 -7.72 -5.85
CA LEU A 126 -0.69 -7.34 -6.21
C LEU A 126 -0.57 -6.96 -7.69
N ALA A 127 -1.22 -7.72 -8.58
CA ALA A 127 -1.26 -7.43 -10.00
C ALA A 127 -1.96 -6.09 -10.30
N TRP A 128 -3.07 -5.83 -9.61
CA TRP A 128 -3.78 -4.56 -9.73
C TRP A 128 -2.89 -3.40 -9.33
N MET A 129 -2.20 -3.47 -8.19
CA MET A 129 -1.30 -2.40 -7.75
C MET A 129 -0.18 -2.11 -8.75
N MET A 130 0.46 -3.15 -9.31
CA MET A 130 1.51 -2.98 -10.32
C MET A 130 0.98 -2.44 -11.66
N LYS A 131 -0.30 -2.62 -11.97
CA LYS A 131 -0.95 -2.04 -13.16
C LYS A 131 -1.17 -0.53 -13.04
N GLN A 132 -1.29 0.02 -11.82
CA GLN A 132 -1.67 1.42 -11.62
C GLN A 132 -0.59 2.41 -12.04
N ASP A 133 0.68 2.03 -11.87
CA ASP A 133 1.80 2.85 -12.30
C ASP A 133 3.08 2.01 -12.42
N PRO A 134 3.92 2.20 -13.47
CA PRO A 134 5.20 1.50 -13.58
C PRO A 134 6.19 1.80 -12.45
N LEU A 135 5.97 2.87 -11.66
CA LEU A 135 6.78 3.20 -10.49
C LEU A 135 6.32 2.49 -9.21
N VAL A 136 5.19 1.76 -9.22
CA VAL A 136 4.67 1.09 -8.03
C VAL A 136 5.28 -0.31 -7.87
N PHE A 137 5.97 -0.52 -6.75
CA PHE A 137 6.58 -1.78 -6.36
C PHE A 137 6.00 -2.28 -5.02
N PRO A 138 4.98 -3.16 -5.02
CA PRO A 138 4.48 -3.75 -3.80
C PRO A 138 5.50 -4.71 -3.18
N ILE A 139 5.65 -4.67 -1.85
CA ILE A 139 6.58 -5.50 -1.09
C ILE A 139 5.87 -6.47 -0.13
N PRO A 140 5.14 -7.49 -0.64
CA PRO A 140 4.45 -8.45 0.21
C PRO A 140 5.45 -9.34 0.98
N GLY A 141 5.49 -9.18 2.30
CA GLY A 141 6.34 -10.00 3.18
C GLY A 141 5.69 -11.34 3.55
N THR A 142 6.51 -12.36 3.78
CA THR A 142 6.05 -13.68 4.27
C THR A 142 7.16 -14.44 4.99
N LYS A 143 6.77 -15.35 5.90
CA LYS A 143 7.68 -16.29 6.58
C LYS A 143 7.66 -17.71 5.98
N LYS A 144 6.81 -17.97 4.97
CA LYS A 144 6.60 -19.31 4.40
C LYS A 144 6.85 -19.29 2.89
N ILE A 145 7.66 -20.23 2.39
CA ILE A 145 8.04 -20.36 0.97
C ILE A 145 6.80 -20.44 0.07
N LYS A 146 5.79 -21.24 0.45
CA LYS A 146 4.56 -21.36 -0.35
C LYS A 146 3.88 -20.01 -0.66
N TYR A 147 3.93 -19.05 0.26
CA TYR A 147 3.35 -17.72 0.05
C TYR A 147 4.29 -16.80 -0.73
N LEU A 148 5.61 -17.03 -0.66
CA LEU A 148 6.56 -16.35 -1.55
C LEU A 148 6.29 -16.76 -3.00
N GLU A 149 6.16 -18.06 -3.25
CA GLU A 149 5.82 -18.61 -4.55
C GLU A 149 4.44 -18.12 -5.03
N GLU A 150 3.44 -18.08 -4.15
CA GLU A 150 2.12 -17.50 -4.45
C GLU A 150 2.21 -16.02 -4.84
N ASN A 151 2.96 -15.21 -4.08
CA ASN A 151 3.15 -13.78 -4.36
C ASN A 151 3.86 -13.54 -5.70
N ILE A 152 4.90 -14.32 -6.01
CA ILE A 152 5.63 -14.21 -7.29
C ILE A 152 4.69 -14.48 -8.47
N LYS A 153 3.75 -15.42 -8.32
CA LYS A 153 2.78 -15.73 -9.38
C LYS A 153 1.84 -14.57 -9.73
N ALA A 154 1.73 -13.53 -8.88
CA ALA A 154 0.99 -12.31 -9.21
C ALA A 154 1.55 -11.60 -10.45
N LEU A 155 2.84 -11.75 -10.75
CA LEU A 155 3.47 -11.18 -11.95
C LEU A 155 2.90 -11.72 -13.27
N TYR A 156 2.20 -12.86 -13.23
CA TYR A 156 1.59 -13.51 -14.40
C TYR A 156 0.08 -13.30 -14.45
N VAL A 157 -0.50 -12.53 -13.52
CA VAL A 157 -1.91 -12.20 -13.54
C VAL A 157 -2.10 -10.92 -14.33
N GLU A 158 -2.63 -11.04 -15.55
CA GLU A 158 -2.96 -9.89 -16.39
C GLU A 158 -4.41 -9.48 -16.16
N LEU A 159 -4.61 -8.22 -15.72
CA LEU A 159 -5.94 -7.64 -15.51
C LEU A 159 -6.35 -6.80 -16.73
N THR A 160 -7.57 -7.04 -17.22
CA THR A 160 -8.17 -6.20 -18.26
C THR A 160 -8.55 -4.83 -17.69
N ASP A 161 -8.85 -3.88 -18.57
CA ASP A 161 -9.28 -2.55 -18.14
C ASP A 161 -10.69 -2.56 -17.53
N GLU A 162 -11.53 -3.53 -17.90
CA GLU A 162 -12.83 -3.77 -17.26
C GLU A 162 -12.65 -4.29 -15.83
N GLU A 163 -11.70 -5.19 -15.60
CA GLU A 163 -11.42 -5.71 -14.26
C GLU A 163 -10.76 -4.65 -13.38
N ASP A 164 -9.90 -3.80 -13.94
CA ASP A 164 -9.38 -2.63 -13.23
C ASP A 164 -10.51 -1.69 -12.78
N LYS A 165 -11.45 -1.38 -13.68
CA LYS A 165 -12.65 -0.58 -13.34
C LYS A 165 -13.52 -1.26 -12.29
N GLU A 166 -13.70 -2.58 -12.36
CA GLU A 166 -14.44 -3.35 -11.36
C GLU A 166 -13.79 -3.23 -9.97
N ILE A 167 -12.46 -3.33 -9.89
CA ILE A 167 -11.71 -3.16 -8.64
C ILE A 167 -11.82 -1.73 -8.12
N ARG A 168 -11.63 -0.72 -8.98
CA ARG A 168 -11.76 0.70 -8.59
C ARG A 168 -13.16 1.02 -8.06
N HIS A 169 -14.19 0.54 -8.73
CA HIS A 169 -15.56 0.71 -8.26
C HIS A 169 -15.80 0.02 -6.90
N ALA A 170 -15.22 -1.16 -6.69
CA ALA A 170 -15.30 -1.83 -5.39
C ALA A 170 -14.55 -1.08 -4.28
N ILE A 171 -13.41 -0.46 -4.59
CA ILE A 171 -12.67 0.39 -3.65
C ILE A 171 -13.51 1.61 -3.25
N GLU A 172 -14.12 2.28 -4.22
CA GLU A 172 -15.00 3.43 -3.99
C GLU A 172 -16.21 3.05 -3.13
N ASN A 173 -16.90 1.96 -3.46
CA ASN A 173 -18.10 1.50 -2.73
C ASN A 173 -17.80 0.95 -1.33
N ALA A 174 -16.61 0.40 -1.13
CA ALA A 174 -16.21 -0.12 0.17
C ALA A 174 -16.05 1.01 1.19
N GLU A 175 -15.75 2.25 0.75
CA GLU A 175 -15.50 3.41 1.61
C GLU A 175 -14.66 3.01 2.84
N VAL A 176 -13.53 2.33 2.60
CA VAL A 176 -12.80 1.53 3.58
C VAL A 176 -12.81 2.18 4.97
N VAL A 177 -13.61 1.60 5.86
CA VAL A 177 -14.01 2.25 7.11
C VAL A 177 -12.94 2.00 8.16
N GLY A 178 -12.55 3.07 8.86
CA GLY A 178 -11.52 3.06 9.89
C GLY A 178 -10.13 3.40 9.36
N THR A 179 -9.30 3.96 10.25
CA THR A 179 -7.94 4.39 9.94
C THR A 179 -6.97 3.20 9.80
N ARG A 180 -5.88 3.40 9.05
CA ARG A 180 -4.87 2.35 8.75
C ARG A 180 -3.94 2.01 9.94
N VAL A 181 -3.93 2.89 10.93
CA VAL A 181 -3.29 2.76 12.24
C VAL A 181 -4.27 3.23 13.31
N ALA A 182 -3.91 3.09 14.59
CA ALA A 182 -4.69 3.70 15.67
C ALA A 182 -4.85 5.22 15.44
N GLU A 183 -6.00 5.79 15.76
CA GLU A 183 -6.35 7.18 15.40
C GLU A 183 -5.30 8.20 15.88
N HIS A 184 -4.77 8.04 17.10
CA HIS A 184 -3.73 8.92 17.65
C HIS A 184 -2.38 8.88 16.91
N LEU A 185 -2.16 7.91 16.02
CA LEU A 185 -0.98 7.81 15.17
C LEU A 185 -1.20 8.40 13.78
N MET A 186 -2.43 8.78 13.41
CA MET A 186 -2.70 9.32 12.07
C MET A 186 -2.00 10.66 11.84
N ASP A 187 -1.94 11.51 12.87
CA ASP A 187 -1.40 12.88 12.77
C ASP A 187 0.13 12.94 12.59
N VAL A 188 0.83 11.80 12.73
CA VAL A 188 2.28 11.71 12.53
C VAL A 188 2.67 11.03 11.22
N LEU A 189 1.69 10.66 10.39
CA LEU A 189 1.91 10.07 9.07
C LEU A 189 1.94 11.16 8.01
N LEU A 190 2.82 11.01 7.01
CA LEU A 190 2.92 11.91 5.86
C LEU A 190 3.19 13.37 6.25
N VAL A 191 3.81 13.58 7.41
CA VAL A 191 4.15 14.91 7.91
C VAL A 191 5.46 15.39 7.33
N ASP A 192 5.53 16.70 7.09
CA ASP A 192 6.76 17.35 6.67
C ASP A 192 7.67 17.69 7.85
N THR A 193 8.97 17.68 7.56
CA THR A 193 10.00 18.15 8.49
C THR A 193 10.14 19.67 8.41
N PRO A 194 10.64 20.36 9.46
CA PRO A 194 10.94 21.78 9.37
C PRO A 194 11.82 22.12 8.14
N PRO A 195 11.61 23.27 7.47
CA PRO A 195 12.41 23.66 6.32
C PRO A 195 13.88 23.82 6.71
N LEU A 196 14.77 23.67 5.72
CA LEU A 196 16.18 23.99 5.93
C LEU A 196 16.28 25.50 6.18
N ALA A 197 17.07 25.90 7.19
CA ALA A 197 17.40 27.30 7.37
C ALA A 197 18.06 27.78 6.07
N ILE A 198 17.48 28.81 5.45
CA ILE A 198 18.06 29.44 4.27
C ILE A 198 19.42 29.99 4.72
N GLU A 199 20.52 29.40 4.24
CA GLU A 199 21.80 30.12 4.28
C GLU A 199 21.63 31.32 3.35
N ALA A 200 21.64 32.51 3.96
CA ALA A 200 21.54 33.80 3.28
C ALA A 200 22.77 34.08 2.42
#